data_AF-A0A973LXP5-F1
#
_entry.id   AF-A0A973LXP5-F1
#
_cell.length_a   1.000
_cell.length_b   1.000
_cell.length_c   1.000
_cell.angle_alpha   90.00
_cell.angle_beta   90.00
_cell.angle_gamma   90.00
#
_symmetry.space_group_name_H-M   'P 1'
#
loop_
_entity.id
_entity.type
_entity.pdbx_description
1 polymer ?
#
loop_
_entity_poly.entity_id
_entity_poly.type
_entity_poly.pdbx_seq_one_letter_code
_entity_poly.pdbx_strand_id
1 'polypeptide(L)'
;MTTAPRPRRFLRSARTAAAVTLALLLAACSAPAATATGPAPHAVATQDDPEFAGTFRHEFAEVDGVRMHYVTGGRGTPVVLIHGWPQTWYGWWPIMPDLARHHTVYAVDLPGLGDSTGSPTGYDKATLARYVHELIADRLRIRDAAVVGHDFGAAVAFQYAAQFPGDTSRLGYLDLPLPGPAVDAATYRSLSWHIAFHSQRRVPETVVGDDVRDYLALFYPQVSYGGTAFGGTSDRSPFTDREIDEYARTY
;
A
#
# COMPACT_ATOMS: atom_id res chain seq x y z
N MET A 1 30.54 0.24 -78.88
CA MET A 1 30.96 1.66 -78.91
C MET A 1 30.70 2.25 -77.53
N THR A 2 31.64 2.77 -76.73
CA THR A 2 33.09 2.92 -76.84
C THR A 2 33.58 3.35 -75.44
N THR A 3 34.60 2.68 -74.91
CA THR A 3 35.74 3.24 -74.14
C THR A 3 35.53 4.12 -72.89
N ALA A 4 36.02 3.64 -71.74
CA ALA A 4 36.73 4.45 -70.72
C ALA A 4 38.12 4.86 -71.26
N PRO A 5 38.80 5.94 -70.76
CA PRO A 5 39.57 5.85 -69.50
C PRO A 5 39.77 7.17 -68.68
N ARG A 6 40.23 7.02 -67.42
CA ARG A 6 40.82 8.04 -66.51
C ARG A 6 42.30 8.34 -66.91
N PRO A 7 42.98 9.46 -66.49
CA PRO A 7 43.66 9.52 -65.17
C PRO A 7 44.00 10.91 -64.54
N ARG A 8 44.01 10.90 -63.18
CA ARG A 8 45.00 11.40 -62.18
C ARG A 8 45.87 12.66 -62.43
N ARG A 9 46.01 13.51 -61.39
CA ARG A 9 47.28 13.90 -60.68
C ARG A 9 46.93 14.64 -59.36
N PHE A 10 47.29 14.12 -58.17
CA PHE A 10 48.53 14.25 -57.38
C PHE A 10 48.71 15.59 -56.65
N LEU A 11 48.83 15.53 -55.30
CA LEU A 11 50.00 15.92 -54.47
C LEU A 11 49.59 15.80 -52.99
N ARG A 12 50.19 14.87 -52.21
CA ARG A 12 51.32 15.07 -51.25
C ARG A 12 50.92 16.00 -50.10
N SER A 13 51.15 15.77 -48.81
CA SER A 13 52.08 14.93 -48.02
C SER A 13 51.81 15.35 -46.55
N ALA A 14 51.71 14.52 -45.53
CA ALA A 14 52.76 13.92 -44.69
C ALA A 14 52.39 14.10 -43.19
N ARG A 15 52.58 13.01 -42.44
CA ARG A 15 53.11 12.88 -41.06
C ARG A 15 52.63 13.86 -39.97
N THR A 16 52.05 13.32 -38.90
CA THR A 16 52.73 13.09 -37.60
C THR A 16 51.81 12.38 -36.60
N ALA A 17 52.35 11.41 -35.87
CA ALA A 17 51.77 10.85 -34.66
C ALA A 17 52.16 11.70 -33.45
N ALA A 18 51.26 11.88 -32.49
CA ALA A 18 51.59 12.17 -31.08
C ALA A 18 50.41 11.82 -30.18
N ALA A 19 50.72 11.18 -29.05
CA ALA A 19 49.82 10.63 -28.05
C ALA A 19 49.49 11.65 -26.93
N VAL A 20 48.81 11.14 -25.89
CA VAL A 20 48.59 11.70 -24.53
C VAL A 20 47.43 12.75 -24.49
N THR A 21 46.43 12.75 -23.58
CA THR A 21 46.34 12.31 -22.18
C THR A 21 44.88 12.12 -21.76
N LEU A 22 44.67 11.21 -20.81
CA LEU A 22 43.45 10.93 -20.04
C LEU A 22 42.97 12.15 -19.23
N ALA A 23 41.67 12.43 -19.23
CA ALA A 23 41.00 13.16 -18.15
C ALA A 23 39.57 12.62 -17.95
N LEU A 24 39.42 11.68 -17.02
CA LEU A 24 38.11 11.37 -16.42
C LEU A 24 37.72 12.56 -15.52
N LEU A 25 36.66 13.27 -15.90
CA LEU A 25 35.98 14.19 -14.98
C LEU A 25 34.96 13.38 -14.18
N LEU A 26 35.32 13.00 -12.96
CA LEU A 26 34.38 12.62 -11.90
C LEU A 26 33.61 13.88 -11.49
N ALA A 27 32.47 14.11 -12.14
CA ALA A 27 31.48 15.04 -11.61
C ALA A 27 30.82 14.39 -10.40
N ALA A 28 31.35 14.68 -9.20
CA ALA A 28 30.66 14.40 -7.95
C ALA A 28 29.45 15.35 -7.86
N CYS A 29 28.30 14.92 -8.39
CA CYS A 29 27.02 15.54 -8.09
C CYS A 29 26.71 15.30 -6.61
N SER A 30 27.11 16.25 -5.77
CA SER A 30 26.62 16.35 -4.41
C SER A 30 25.18 16.85 -4.49
N ALA A 31 24.21 15.95 -4.40
CA ALA A 31 22.82 16.33 -4.22
C ALA A 31 22.68 16.97 -2.83
N PRO A 32 22.03 18.14 -2.69
CA PRO A 32 21.70 18.65 -1.36
C PRO A 32 20.68 17.70 -0.73
N ALA A 33 21.00 17.20 0.47
CA ALA A 33 20.02 16.52 1.29
C ALA A 33 18.92 17.52 1.64
N ALA A 34 17.75 17.35 1.03
CA ALA A 34 16.55 18.09 1.40
C ALA A 34 16.23 17.77 2.86
N THR A 35 16.46 18.74 3.73
CA THR A 35 16.02 18.70 5.13
C THR A 35 14.54 19.04 5.13
N ALA A 36 13.68 18.03 5.02
CA ALA A 36 12.25 18.20 5.23
C ALA A 36 12.01 18.40 6.74
N THR A 37 11.64 19.62 7.15
CA THR A 37 11.31 20.00 8.53
C THR A 37 9.80 19.92 8.84
N GLY A 38 9.05 19.12 8.09
CA GLY A 38 7.68 18.73 8.46
C GLY A 38 7.69 17.48 9.35
N PRO A 39 6.59 17.17 10.07
CA PRO A 39 6.41 15.84 10.63
C PRO A 39 6.66 14.80 9.55
N ALA A 40 7.39 13.74 9.89
CA ALA A 40 7.54 12.64 8.96
C ALA A 40 6.12 12.15 8.58
N PRO A 41 5.88 11.75 7.33
CA PRO A 41 4.52 11.46 6.87
C PRO A 41 3.84 10.35 7.70
N HIS A 42 4.58 9.52 8.41
CA HIS A 42 4.01 8.47 9.23
C HIS A 42 3.47 8.96 10.57
N ALA A 43 2.51 8.21 11.14
CA ALA A 43 2.00 8.43 12.49
C ALA A 43 1.29 9.77 12.74
N VAL A 44 0.81 10.46 11.69
CA VAL A 44 0.19 11.79 11.84
C VAL A 44 -1.05 11.76 12.74
N ALA A 45 -1.94 10.78 12.56
CA ALA A 45 -3.14 10.69 13.40
C ALA A 45 -2.86 10.50 14.90
N THR A 46 -1.70 9.95 15.25
CA THR A 46 -1.29 9.58 16.61
C THR A 46 -0.09 10.39 17.12
N GLN A 47 0.36 11.36 16.33
CA GLN A 47 1.41 12.30 16.72
C GLN A 47 0.88 13.09 17.91
N ASP A 48 1.51 12.93 19.07
CA ASP A 48 1.11 13.51 20.36
C ASP A 48 -0.11 12.87 21.04
N ASP A 49 -0.46 11.63 20.67
CA ASP A 49 -1.44 10.83 21.42
C ASP A 49 -0.74 10.01 22.54
N PRO A 50 -0.91 10.38 23.82
CA PRO A 50 -0.28 9.65 24.93
C PRO A 50 -0.91 8.27 25.17
N GLU A 51 -2.18 8.06 24.82
CA GLU A 51 -2.85 6.76 24.91
C GLU A 51 -2.22 5.80 23.89
N PHE A 52 -2.00 6.29 22.67
CA PHE A 52 -1.25 5.56 21.65
C PHE A 52 0.18 5.27 22.12
N ALA A 53 0.96 6.30 22.44
CA ALA A 53 2.40 6.16 22.73
C ALA A 53 2.70 5.29 23.96
N GLY A 54 1.75 5.16 24.89
CA GLY A 54 1.89 4.29 26.07
C GLY A 54 1.78 2.79 25.76
N THR A 55 1.11 2.41 24.66
CA THR A 55 0.74 1.01 24.38
C THR A 55 1.22 0.53 23.01
N PHE A 56 1.25 1.42 22.02
CA PHE A 56 1.47 1.13 20.62
C PHE A 56 2.66 1.90 20.07
N ARG A 57 3.20 1.37 18.97
CA ARG A 57 4.27 2.00 18.19
C ARG A 57 4.10 1.69 16.72
N HIS A 58 4.44 2.66 15.89
CA HIS A 58 4.59 2.49 14.46
C HIS A 58 5.92 1.81 14.16
N GLU A 59 5.90 0.82 13.28
CA GLU A 59 7.08 0.05 12.88
C GLU A 59 7.03 -0.21 11.37
N PHE A 60 8.20 -0.54 10.82
CA PHE A 60 8.34 -0.87 9.41
C PHE A 60 9.20 -2.13 9.23
N ALA A 61 8.90 -2.92 8.20
CA ALA A 61 9.76 -4.03 7.78
C ALA A 61 9.75 -4.19 6.26
N GLU A 62 10.89 -4.61 5.72
CA GLU A 62 11.04 -4.92 4.29
C GLU A 62 10.56 -6.35 4.00
N VAL A 63 9.63 -6.52 3.07
CA VAL A 63 9.12 -7.80 2.59
C VAL A 63 9.17 -7.77 1.07
N ASP A 64 10.05 -8.56 0.47
CA ASP A 64 10.18 -8.70 -0.99
C ASP A 64 10.14 -7.37 -1.78
N GLY A 65 10.92 -6.39 -1.30
CA GLY A 65 11.05 -5.06 -1.92
C GLY A 65 9.89 -4.10 -1.63
N VAL A 66 8.96 -4.48 -0.76
CA VAL A 66 7.89 -3.63 -0.23
C VAL A 66 8.23 -3.28 1.22
N ARG A 67 8.27 -1.98 1.53
CA ARG A 67 8.41 -1.48 2.90
C ARG A 67 7.03 -1.44 3.53
N MET A 68 6.73 -2.43 4.36
CA MET A 68 5.43 -2.56 5.02
C MET A 68 5.42 -1.83 6.35
N HIS A 69 4.44 -0.95 6.53
CA HIS A 69 4.11 -0.33 7.80
C HIS A 69 3.17 -1.25 8.62
N TYR A 70 3.37 -1.25 9.93
CA TYR A 70 2.42 -1.83 10.87
C TYR A 70 2.50 -1.11 12.21
N VAL A 71 1.37 -1.11 12.93
CA VAL A 71 1.30 -0.69 14.33
C VAL A 71 1.24 -1.92 15.21
N THR A 72 2.08 -1.94 16.24
CA THR A 72 2.11 -3.02 17.22
C THR A 72 2.03 -2.54 18.66
N GLY A 73 1.33 -3.28 19.50
CA GLY A 73 1.17 -2.96 20.92
C GLY A 73 0.43 -4.04 21.71
N GLY A 74 0.37 -3.86 23.02
CA GLY A 74 -0.25 -4.82 23.94
C GLY A 74 0.62 -6.02 24.28
N ARG A 75 0.03 -7.01 24.95
CA ARG A 75 0.70 -8.25 25.38
C ARG A 75 -0.27 -9.42 25.43
N GLY A 76 0.12 -10.54 24.84
CA GLY A 76 -0.61 -11.80 24.93
C GLY A 76 -0.52 -12.59 23.64
N THR A 77 -1.61 -13.28 23.28
CA THR A 77 -1.67 -14.01 22.01
C THR A 77 -1.67 -13.03 20.82
N PRO A 78 -1.02 -13.38 19.70
CA PRO A 78 -0.89 -12.48 18.56
C PRO A 78 -2.21 -12.35 17.77
N VAL A 79 -2.59 -11.11 17.47
CA VAL A 79 -3.75 -10.76 16.63
C VAL A 79 -3.28 -9.85 15.50
N VAL A 80 -3.48 -10.27 14.26
CA VAL A 80 -3.16 -9.52 13.04
C VAL A 80 -4.45 -8.90 12.51
N LEU A 81 -4.46 -7.58 12.35
CA LEU A 81 -5.60 -6.82 11.85
C LEU A 81 -5.28 -6.28 10.45
N ILE A 82 -6.08 -6.64 9.46
CA ILE A 82 -5.89 -6.29 8.04
C ILE A 82 -7.04 -5.39 7.59
N HIS A 83 -6.74 -4.13 7.28
CA HIS A 83 -7.74 -3.17 6.81
C HIS A 83 -8.16 -3.42 5.35
N GLY A 84 -9.22 -2.74 4.92
CA GLY A 84 -9.64 -2.67 3.53
C GLY A 84 -9.46 -1.26 2.94
N TRP A 85 -10.10 -1.00 1.81
CA TRP A 85 -10.02 0.28 1.11
C TRP A 85 -11.32 1.10 1.31
N PRO A 86 -11.27 2.44 1.41
CA PRO A 86 -10.10 3.32 1.41
C PRO A 86 -9.63 3.64 2.84
N GLN A 87 -9.31 2.64 3.64
CA GLN A 87 -8.79 2.84 5.00
C GLN A 87 -7.34 2.36 5.09
N THR A 88 -6.79 2.48 6.30
CA THR A 88 -5.45 2.05 6.70
C THR A 88 -5.56 1.31 8.04
N TRP A 89 -4.43 0.94 8.65
CA TRP A 89 -4.35 0.43 10.03
C TRP A 89 -5.20 1.27 11.00
N TYR A 90 -5.31 2.58 10.77
CA TYR A 90 -5.99 3.52 11.64
C TYR A 90 -7.49 3.24 11.79
N GLY A 91 -8.12 2.56 10.81
CA GLY A 91 -9.50 2.09 10.94
C GLY A 91 -9.71 1.11 12.10
N TRP A 92 -8.65 0.46 12.59
CA TRP A 92 -8.70 -0.42 13.74
C TRP A 92 -8.48 0.31 15.08
N TRP A 93 -8.01 1.57 15.06
CA TRP A 93 -7.66 2.31 16.27
C TRP A 93 -8.75 2.26 17.37
N PRO A 94 -10.05 2.43 17.06
CA PRO A 94 -11.10 2.40 18.09
C PRO A 94 -11.19 1.11 18.89
N ILE A 95 -10.71 -0.03 18.37
CA ILE A 95 -10.77 -1.34 19.06
C ILE A 95 -9.40 -1.83 19.54
N MET A 96 -8.32 -1.24 19.05
CA MET A 96 -6.96 -1.69 19.34
C MET A 96 -6.62 -1.62 20.85
N PRO A 97 -6.90 -0.52 21.59
CA PRO A 97 -6.62 -0.44 23.02
C PRO A 97 -7.28 -1.55 23.85
N ASP A 98 -8.53 -1.88 23.53
CA ASP A 98 -9.27 -2.95 24.22
C ASP A 98 -8.68 -4.34 23.93
N LEU A 99 -8.32 -4.61 22.66
CA LEU A 99 -7.64 -5.85 22.28
C LEU A 99 -6.26 -5.98 22.96
N ALA A 100 -5.50 -4.88 23.05
CA ALA A 100 -4.15 -4.85 23.60
C ALA A 100 -4.08 -5.20 25.10
N ARG A 101 -5.22 -5.15 25.82
CA ARG A 101 -5.31 -5.62 27.22
C ARG A 101 -5.06 -7.12 27.37
N HIS A 102 -5.30 -7.90 26.31
CA HIS A 102 -5.24 -9.37 26.34
C HIS A 102 -4.40 -9.99 25.22
N HIS A 103 -4.07 -9.20 24.20
CA HIS A 103 -3.43 -9.64 22.98
C HIS A 103 -2.25 -8.74 22.62
N THR A 104 -1.31 -9.29 21.85
CA THR A 104 -0.35 -8.46 21.12
C THR A 104 -0.94 -8.18 19.74
N VAL A 105 -1.28 -6.93 19.46
CA VAL A 105 -1.94 -6.50 18.23
C VAL A 105 -0.90 -6.12 17.19
N TYR A 106 -1.18 -6.45 15.93
CA TYR A 106 -0.41 -6.08 14.74
C TYR A 106 -1.40 -5.58 13.67
N ALA A 107 -1.63 -4.28 13.62
CA ALA A 107 -2.45 -3.65 12.59
C ALA A 107 -1.57 -3.29 11.40
N VAL A 108 -1.74 -3.99 10.28
CA VAL A 108 -0.84 -3.90 9.12
C VAL A 108 -1.42 -3.00 8.05
N ASP A 109 -0.59 -2.17 7.44
CA ASP A 109 -0.93 -1.49 6.19
C ASP A 109 -0.56 -2.39 5.00
N LEU A 110 -1.51 -2.67 4.13
CA LEU A 110 -1.27 -3.49 2.94
C LEU A 110 -0.30 -2.79 1.97
N PRO A 111 0.44 -3.53 1.12
CA PRO A 111 1.30 -2.95 0.09
C PRO A 111 0.57 -1.87 -0.72
N GLY A 112 1.16 -0.67 -0.79
CA GLY A 112 0.61 0.47 -1.55
C GLY A 112 -0.56 1.21 -0.87
N LEU A 113 -0.87 0.91 0.39
CA LEU A 113 -1.87 1.61 1.19
C LEU A 113 -1.27 2.09 2.51
N GLY A 114 -1.81 3.16 3.08
CA GLY A 114 -1.34 3.71 4.34
C GLY A 114 0.11 4.20 4.25
N ASP A 115 0.90 3.91 5.27
CA ASP A 115 2.33 4.29 5.28
C ASP A 115 3.23 3.21 4.61
N SER A 116 2.64 2.12 4.07
CA SER A 116 3.36 1.10 3.31
C SER A 116 3.71 1.59 1.89
N THR A 117 4.94 1.32 1.44
CA THR A 117 5.44 1.78 0.13
C THR A 117 6.05 0.63 -0.68
N GLY A 118 6.12 0.81 -2.00
CA GLY A 118 6.63 -0.19 -2.93
C GLY A 118 5.52 -0.82 -3.77
N SER A 119 5.90 -1.66 -4.72
CA SER A 119 4.96 -2.35 -5.61
C SER A 119 5.07 -3.85 -5.41
N PRO A 120 4.01 -4.52 -4.90
CA PRO A 120 4.04 -5.96 -4.78
C PRO A 120 4.05 -6.61 -6.18
N THR A 121 4.40 -7.89 -6.23
CA THR A 121 4.34 -8.69 -7.47
C THR A 121 2.93 -8.81 -8.05
N GLY A 122 1.90 -8.60 -7.22
CA GLY A 122 0.50 -8.56 -7.60
C GLY A 122 -0.40 -8.05 -6.48
N TYR A 123 -1.59 -7.55 -6.83
CA TYR A 123 -2.62 -7.07 -5.89
C TYR A 123 -3.78 -8.07 -5.72
N ASP A 124 -3.65 -9.27 -6.27
CA ASP A 124 -4.58 -10.34 -5.96
C ASP A 124 -4.46 -10.72 -4.48
N LYS A 125 -5.56 -11.20 -3.90
CA LYS A 125 -5.67 -11.37 -2.45
C LYS A 125 -4.76 -12.48 -1.92
N ALA A 126 -4.41 -13.47 -2.76
CA ALA A 126 -3.47 -14.52 -2.39
C ALA A 126 -2.03 -13.98 -2.29
N THR A 127 -1.62 -13.16 -3.26
CA THR A 127 -0.33 -12.46 -3.22
C THR A 127 -0.22 -11.53 -2.01
N LEU A 128 -1.21 -10.66 -1.77
CA LEU A 128 -1.19 -9.77 -0.61
C LEU A 128 -1.16 -10.54 0.73
N ALA A 129 -1.83 -11.69 0.80
CA ALA A 129 -1.79 -12.55 1.97
C ALA A 129 -0.40 -13.13 2.23
N ARG A 130 0.38 -13.43 1.19
CA ARG A 130 1.79 -13.83 1.33
C ARG A 130 2.65 -12.73 1.90
N TYR A 131 2.50 -11.48 1.43
CA TYR A 131 3.23 -10.34 2.00
C TYR A 131 2.93 -10.17 3.49
N VAL A 132 1.65 -10.28 3.89
CA VAL A 132 1.28 -10.23 5.31
C VAL A 132 1.86 -11.43 6.08
N HIS A 133 1.81 -12.65 5.54
CA HIS A 133 2.39 -13.83 6.19
C HIS A 133 3.90 -13.71 6.34
N GLU A 134 4.64 -13.29 5.31
CA GLU A 134 6.09 -13.10 5.36
C GLU A 134 6.48 -12.01 6.36
N LEU A 135 5.70 -10.92 6.46
CA LEU A 135 5.84 -9.93 7.53
C LEU A 135 5.73 -10.60 8.90
N ILE A 136 4.62 -11.27 9.18
CA ILE A 136 4.32 -11.81 10.52
C ILE A 136 5.25 -12.99 10.88
N ALA A 137 5.38 -13.95 9.99
CA ALA A 137 6.03 -15.24 10.23
C ALA A 137 7.55 -15.20 10.08
N ASP A 138 8.07 -14.39 9.15
CA ASP A 138 9.49 -14.39 8.80
C ASP A 138 10.21 -13.15 9.31
N ARG A 139 9.58 -11.97 9.26
CA ARG A 139 10.18 -10.74 9.83
C ARG A 139 9.96 -10.64 11.33
N LEU A 140 8.73 -10.86 11.79
CA LEU A 140 8.38 -10.73 13.22
C LEU A 140 8.51 -12.04 14.01
N ARG A 141 8.71 -13.17 13.32
CA ARG A 141 8.86 -14.52 13.93
C ARG A 141 7.65 -14.96 14.75
N ILE A 142 6.45 -14.53 14.34
CA ILE A 142 5.19 -14.86 14.99
C ILE A 142 4.53 -16.01 14.23
N ARG A 143 4.05 -17.01 14.96
CA ARG A 143 3.33 -18.16 14.41
C ARG A 143 1.96 -18.26 15.07
N ASP A 144 1.06 -19.00 14.44
CA ASP A 144 -0.27 -19.32 14.98
C ASP A 144 -1.11 -18.09 15.42
N ALA A 145 -1.10 -17.03 14.60
CA ALA A 145 -1.80 -15.79 14.91
C ALA A 145 -3.30 -15.86 14.61
N ALA A 146 -4.11 -15.14 15.39
CA ALA A 146 -5.48 -14.85 14.99
C ALA A 146 -5.43 -13.77 13.91
N VAL A 147 -6.01 -14.04 12.75
CA VAL A 147 -5.99 -13.12 11.61
C VAL A 147 -7.40 -12.59 11.39
N VAL A 148 -7.54 -11.27 11.44
CA VAL A 148 -8.82 -10.58 11.32
C VAL A 148 -8.74 -9.60 10.15
N GLY A 149 -9.70 -9.65 9.24
CA GLY A 149 -9.76 -8.76 8.09
C GLY A 149 -11.13 -8.13 7.90
N HIS A 150 -11.13 -6.88 7.45
CA HIS A 150 -12.32 -6.09 7.10
C HIS A 150 -12.26 -5.64 5.63
N ASP A 151 -13.40 -5.60 4.94
CA ASP A 151 -13.50 -5.23 3.50
C ASP A 151 -12.52 -6.09 2.67
N PHE A 152 -11.71 -5.55 1.74
CA PHE A 152 -10.70 -6.27 0.99
C PHE A 152 -9.66 -6.94 1.88
N GLY A 153 -9.41 -6.41 3.08
CA GLY A 153 -8.62 -7.05 4.12
C GLY A 153 -9.22 -8.38 4.59
N ALA A 154 -10.55 -8.54 4.57
CA ALA A 154 -11.22 -9.81 4.85
C ALA A 154 -10.88 -10.86 3.79
N ALA A 155 -10.86 -10.48 2.51
CA ALA A 155 -10.43 -11.37 1.44
C ALA A 155 -8.94 -11.74 1.54
N VAL A 156 -8.08 -10.81 1.96
CA VAL A 156 -6.67 -11.11 2.26
C VAL A 156 -6.56 -12.07 3.44
N ALA A 157 -7.26 -11.82 4.55
CA ALA A 157 -7.28 -12.69 5.73
C ALA A 157 -7.77 -14.10 5.41
N PHE A 158 -8.80 -14.23 4.56
CA PHE A 158 -9.27 -15.52 4.08
C PHE A 158 -8.19 -16.27 3.29
N GLN A 159 -7.50 -15.59 2.36
CA GLN A 159 -6.40 -16.18 1.60
C GLN A 159 -5.18 -16.49 2.48
N TYR A 160 -4.93 -15.72 3.53
CA TYR A 160 -3.91 -16.02 4.53
C TYR A 160 -4.24 -17.35 5.22
N ALA A 161 -5.44 -17.47 5.77
CA ALA A 161 -5.88 -18.68 6.47
C ALA A 161 -5.87 -19.92 5.55
N ALA A 162 -6.27 -19.75 4.29
CA ALA A 162 -6.30 -20.82 3.30
C ALA A 162 -4.89 -21.31 2.89
N GLN A 163 -3.94 -20.37 2.71
CA GLN A 163 -2.57 -20.71 2.31
C GLN A 163 -1.70 -21.17 3.49
N PHE A 164 -1.98 -20.66 4.70
CA PHE A 164 -1.14 -20.85 5.89
C PHE A 164 -1.97 -21.33 7.10
N PRO A 165 -2.70 -22.46 6.99
CA PRO A 165 -3.57 -22.93 8.07
C PRO A 165 -2.81 -23.28 9.35
N GLY A 166 -1.54 -23.71 9.24
CA GLY A 166 -0.69 -24.00 10.40
C GLY A 166 -0.20 -22.77 11.16
N ASP A 167 -0.30 -21.58 10.56
CA ASP A 167 0.09 -20.30 11.16
C ASP A 167 -1.14 -19.40 11.43
N THR A 168 -2.34 -19.99 11.43
CA THR A 168 -3.61 -19.28 11.64
C THR A 168 -4.43 -19.95 12.75
N SER A 169 -4.43 -19.39 13.95
CA SER A 169 -5.20 -19.96 15.07
C SER A 169 -6.69 -19.71 14.93
N ARG A 170 -7.08 -18.54 14.39
CA ARG A 170 -8.48 -18.12 14.16
C ARG A 170 -8.55 -17.16 12.97
N LEU A 171 -9.68 -17.19 12.28
CA LEU A 171 -10.03 -16.22 11.23
C LEU A 171 -11.23 -15.37 11.66
N GLY A 172 -11.06 -14.05 11.70
CA GLY A 172 -12.14 -13.08 11.75
C GLY A 172 -12.37 -12.49 10.35
N TYR A 173 -13.58 -12.62 9.82
CA TYR A 173 -13.93 -12.18 8.47
C TYR A 173 -15.10 -11.20 8.54
N LEU A 174 -14.85 -9.92 8.23
CA LEU A 174 -15.78 -8.83 8.49
C LEU A 174 -16.18 -8.12 7.19
N ASP A 175 -17.49 -8.05 6.97
CA ASP A 175 -18.16 -7.08 6.09
C ASP A 175 -17.71 -7.08 4.61
N LEU A 176 -17.29 -8.23 4.08
CA LEU A 176 -17.09 -8.44 2.64
C LEU A 176 -17.88 -9.67 2.18
N PRO A 177 -18.53 -9.69 1.02
CA PRO A 177 -19.08 -10.93 0.47
C PRO A 177 -17.97 -11.94 0.19
N LEU A 178 -18.10 -13.16 0.74
CA LEU A 178 -17.10 -14.21 0.56
C LEU A 178 -17.01 -14.62 -0.92
N PRO A 179 -15.84 -14.46 -1.58
CA PRO A 179 -15.67 -14.89 -2.96
C PRO A 179 -15.90 -16.40 -3.07
N GLY A 180 -16.72 -16.81 -4.03
CA GLY A 180 -17.10 -18.21 -4.18
C GLY A 180 -18.15 -18.42 -5.26
N PRO A 181 -18.71 -19.63 -5.38
CA PRO A 181 -19.65 -19.97 -6.45
C PRO A 181 -20.89 -19.07 -6.50
N ALA A 182 -21.28 -18.47 -5.38
CA ALA A 182 -22.42 -17.55 -5.29
C ALA A 182 -22.07 -16.09 -5.61
N VAL A 183 -20.79 -15.69 -5.50
CA VAL A 183 -20.29 -14.33 -5.75
C VAL A 183 -19.00 -14.47 -6.54
N ASP A 184 -19.13 -14.59 -7.86
CA ASP A 184 -18.00 -14.67 -8.77
C ASP A 184 -17.37 -13.28 -9.02
N ALA A 185 -16.23 -13.26 -9.72
CA ALA A 185 -15.51 -12.01 -9.97
C ALA A 185 -16.32 -10.99 -10.79
N ALA A 186 -17.23 -11.45 -11.66
CA ALA A 186 -18.07 -10.57 -12.46
C ALA A 186 -19.16 -9.92 -11.60
N THR A 187 -19.86 -10.72 -10.81
CA THR A 187 -20.88 -10.28 -9.84
C THR A 187 -20.27 -9.32 -8.84
N TYR A 188 -19.09 -9.64 -8.31
CA TYR A 188 -18.38 -8.81 -7.35
C TYR A 188 -18.10 -7.40 -7.90
N ARG A 189 -17.65 -7.29 -9.17
CA ARG A 189 -17.35 -6.00 -9.81
C ARG A 189 -18.57 -5.11 -9.98
N SER A 190 -19.78 -5.66 -9.99
CA SER A 190 -21.02 -4.91 -10.11
C SER A 190 -21.71 -4.64 -8.77
N LEU A 191 -21.16 -5.09 -7.64
CA LEU A 191 -21.79 -4.92 -6.33
C LEU A 191 -21.89 -3.46 -5.90
N SER A 192 -20.90 -2.63 -6.26
CA SER A 192 -20.94 -1.20 -5.99
C SER A 192 -20.28 -0.39 -7.11
N TRP A 193 -20.76 0.84 -7.29
CA TRP A 193 -20.26 1.77 -8.31
C TRP A 193 -18.75 2.00 -8.18
N HIS A 194 -18.22 2.07 -6.96
CA HIS A 194 -16.81 2.39 -6.73
C HIS A 194 -15.91 1.22 -7.12
N ILE A 195 -16.35 -0.04 -6.92
CA ILE A 195 -15.61 -1.22 -7.39
C ILE A 195 -15.55 -1.21 -8.92
N ALA A 196 -16.68 -0.93 -9.58
CA ALA A 196 -16.73 -0.81 -11.04
C ALA A 196 -15.82 0.32 -11.55
N PHE A 197 -15.87 1.49 -10.90
CA PHE A 197 -15.05 2.66 -11.19
C PHE A 197 -13.56 2.36 -11.04
N HIS A 198 -13.14 1.83 -9.89
CA HIS A 198 -11.73 1.48 -9.60
C HIS A 198 -11.20 0.28 -10.40
N SER A 199 -12.08 -0.47 -11.05
CA SER A 199 -11.65 -1.53 -11.98
C SER A 199 -11.28 -1.02 -13.38
N GLN A 200 -11.60 0.25 -13.69
CA GLN A 200 -11.27 0.86 -14.96
C GLN A 200 -9.80 1.28 -15.01
N ARG A 201 -9.12 1.00 -16.12
CA ARG A 201 -7.71 1.38 -16.29
C ARG A 201 -7.59 2.90 -16.46
N ARG A 202 -6.82 3.56 -15.60
CA ARG A 202 -6.49 5.01 -15.64
C ARG A 202 -7.63 5.98 -15.33
N VAL A 203 -8.90 5.53 -15.35
CA VAL A 203 -10.04 6.43 -15.14
C VAL A 203 -10.05 6.98 -13.71
N PRO A 204 -9.90 6.17 -12.64
CA PRO A 204 -9.83 6.70 -11.28
C PRO A 204 -8.73 7.73 -11.10
N GLU A 205 -7.53 7.43 -11.58
CA GLU A 205 -6.35 8.31 -11.44
C GLU A 205 -6.55 9.62 -12.21
N THR A 206 -7.24 9.59 -13.36
CA THR A 206 -7.51 10.79 -14.16
C THR A 206 -8.65 11.63 -13.57
N VAL A 207 -9.68 11.00 -12.99
CA VAL A 207 -10.87 11.68 -12.48
C VAL A 207 -10.68 12.21 -11.07
N VAL A 208 -10.02 11.44 -10.20
CA VAL A 208 -9.73 11.84 -8.81
C VAL A 208 -8.55 12.81 -8.77
N GLY A 209 -7.51 12.56 -9.57
CA GLY A 209 -6.32 13.41 -9.59
C GLY A 209 -5.73 13.60 -8.19
N ASP A 210 -5.38 14.85 -7.86
CA ASP A 210 -4.84 15.23 -6.55
C ASP A 210 -5.94 15.49 -5.49
N ASP A 211 -7.23 15.41 -5.86
CA ASP A 211 -8.37 15.76 -5.01
C ASP A 211 -8.88 14.57 -4.17
N VAL A 212 -7.97 13.71 -3.67
CA VAL A 212 -8.32 12.48 -2.95
C VAL A 212 -9.20 12.77 -1.73
N ARG A 213 -8.88 13.81 -0.94
CA ARG A 213 -9.66 14.17 0.25
C ARG A 213 -11.13 14.42 -0.09
N ASP A 214 -11.38 15.21 -1.13
CA ASP A 214 -12.73 15.58 -1.54
C ASP A 214 -13.46 14.37 -2.11
N TYR A 215 -12.75 13.53 -2.87
CA TYR A 215 -13.28 12.24 -3.32
C TYR A 215 -13.70 11.36 -2.13
N LEU A 216 -12.85 11.22 -1.10
CA LEU A 216 -13.16 10.42 0.09
C LEU A 216 -14.31 11.02 0.92
N ALA A 217 -14.38 12.35 1.04
CA ALA A 217 -15.47 13.04 1.72
C ALA A 217 -16.83 12.80 1.04
N LEU A 218 -16.86 12.70 -0.30
CA LEU A 218 -18.05 12.32 -1.06
C LEU A 218 -18.33 10.82 -0.99
N PHE A 219 -17.29 10.00 -0.88
CA PHE A 219 -17.37 8.55 -0.91
C PHE A 219 -17.93 7.96 0.39
N TYR A 220 -17.36 8.30 1.55
CA TYR A 220 -17.71 7.63 2.82
C TYR A 220 -19.20 7.71 3.19
N PRO A 221 -19.91 8.84 3.01
CA PRO A 221 -21.35 8.90 3.26
C PRO A 221 -22.15 7.83 2.49
N GLN A 222 -21.75 7.49 1.26
CA GLN A 222 -22.50 6.62 0.36
C GLN A 222 -22.30 5.12 0.61
N VAL A 223 -21.21 4.75 1.29
CA VAL A 223 -20.77 3.35 1.41
C VAL A 223 -20.61 2.86 2.84
N SER A 224 -20.88 3.70 3.85
CA SER A 224 -20.72 3.36 5.26
C SER A 224 -22.05 3.14 5.99
N TYR A 225 -22.00 2.52 7.17
CA TYR A 225 -23.17 2.37 8.04
C TYR A 225 -23.68 3.75 8.49
N GLY A 226 -24.95 4.06 8.15
CA GLY A 226 -25.48 5.42 8.23
C GLY A 226 -25.94 5.99 6.88
N GLY A 227 -25.67 5.28 5.77
CA GLY A 227 -26.64 5.24 4.66
C GLY A 227 -26.20 4.65 3.32
N THR A 228 -26.44 3.37 2.96
CA THR A 228 -26.82 2.13 3.68
C THR A 228 -26.10 0.94 2.99
N ALA A 229 -24.77 1.06 2.85
CA ALA A 229 -23.75 0.10 2.34
C ALA A 229 -24.04 -0.65 1.01
N PHE A 230 -23.09 -0.55 0.07
CA PHE A 230 -23.17 -0.96 -1.36
C PHE A 230 -24.04 -0.05 -2.27
N GLY A 231 -23.89 1.28 -2.19
CA GLY A 231 -24.48 2.24 -3.15
C GLY A 231 -25.61 3.10 -2.60
N GLY A 232 -25.54 3.45 -1.30
CA GLY A 232 -26.48 4.39 -0.70
C GLY A 232 -26.24 5.83 -1.16
N THR A 233 -27.16 6.73 -0.81
CA THR A 233 -27.15 8.13 -1.26
C THR A 233 -27.05 9.12 -0.09
N SER A 234 -26.52 8.67 1.05
CA SER A 234 -26.37 9.55 2.21
C SER A 234 -25.33 10.63 1.92
N ASP A 235 -25.56 11.81 2.50
CA ASP A 235 -24.66 12.96 2.54
C ASP A 235 -23.95 13.11 3.90
N ARG A 236 -24.35 12.29 4.88
CA ARG A 236 -23.77 12.30 6.23
C ARG A 236 -22.68 11.24 6.36
N SER A 237 -21.44 11.70 6.49
CA SER A 237 -20.30 10.84 6.79
C SER A 237 -20.34 10.34 8.24
N PRO A 238 -20.04 9.04 8.50
CA PRO A 238 -19.78 8.57 9.85
C PRO A 238 -18.35 8.89 10.31
N PHE A 239 -17.48 9.35 9.41
CA PHE A 239 -16.12 9.80 9.71
C PHE A 239 -16.09 11.32 9.87
N THR A 240 -15.28 11.77 10.82
CA THR A 240 -14.92 13.18 11.02
C THR A 240 -13.96 13.69 9.94
N ASP A 241 -13.86 15.00 9.76
CA ASP A 241 -12.91 15.61 8.82
C ASP A 241 -11.46 15.20 9.10
N ARG A 242 -11.08 15.09 10.39
CA ARG A 242 -9.74 14.65 10.80
C ARG A 242 -9.44 13.23 10.35
N GLU A 243 -10.41 12.32 10.43
CA GLU A 243 -10.23 10.94 9.96
C GLU A 243 -10.13 10.88 8.44
N ILE A 244 -10.93 11.66 7.72
CA ILE A 244 -10.86 11.76 6.26
C ILE A 244 -9.51 12.33 5.83
N ASP A 245 -9.03 13.39 6.49
CA ASP A 245 -7.72 13.99 6.24
C ASP A 245 -6.59 12.96 6.49
N GLU A 246 -6.68 12.16 7.55
CA GLU A 246 -5.71 11.09 7.80
C GLU A 246 -5.70 10.04 6.68
N TYR A 247 -6.86 9.55 6.25
CA TYR A 247 -6.91 8.56 5.18
C TYR A 247 -6.42 9.14 3.85
N ALA A 248 -6.85 10.36 3.51
CA ALA A 248 -6.50 11.02 2.26
C ALA A 248 -4.99 11.29 2.13
N ARG A 249 -4.30 11.57 3.23
CA ARG A 249 -2.84 11.82 3.27
C ARG A 249 -2.01 10.65 2.72
N THR A 250 -2.56 9.44 2.71
CA THR A 250 -1.83 8.20 2.35
C THR A 250 -1.98 7.77 0.90
N TYR A 251 -2.69 8.56 0.08
CA TYR A 251 -2.86 8.38 -1.36
C TYR A 251 -2.16 9.49 -2.14
#